data_AF-A0A926EP95-F1
#
_entry.id   AF-A0A926EP95-F1
#
_cell.length_a   1.000
_cell.length_b   1.000
_cell.length_c   1.000
_cell.angle_alpha   90.00
_cell.angle_beta   90.00
_cell.angle_gamma   90.00
#
_symmetry.space_group_name_H-M   'P 1'
#
loop_
_entity.id
_entity.type
_entity.pdbx_description
1 polymer ?
#
loop_
_entity_poly.entity_id
_entity_poly.type
_entity_poly.pdbx_seq_one_letter_code
_entity_poly.pdbx_strand_id
1 'polypeptide(L)'
;MIDRLIKSLSYPGSIVLDFFAGSGTVGRVCIAQGRHCLMCDSDPASKDYFNKHIELMKNLGQDAEYEEIQRVDDITVHKNLQKTTIY
;
A
#
# COMPACT_ATOMS: atom_id res chain seq x y z
N MET A 1 -14.99 -3.67 2.20
CA MET A 1 -14.73 -4.96 2.90
C MET A 1 -13.32 -5.02 3.48
N ILE A 2 -12.27 -4.80 2.67
CA ILE A 2 -10.87 -4.97 3.09
C ILE A 2 -10.42 -4.10 4.27
N ASP A 3 -10.94 -2.89 4.42
CA ASP A 3 -10.65 -1.98 5.54
C ASP A 3 -10.90 -2.61 6.91
N ARG A 4 -11.98 -3.39 7.05
CA ARG A 4 -12.27 -4.07 8.32
C ARG A 4 -11.20 -5.09 8.67
N LEU A 5 -10.75 -5.88 7.68
CA LEU A 5 -9.73 -6.91 7.88
C LEU A 5 -8.39 -6.30 8.26
N ILE A 6 -7.96 -5.25 7.56
CA ILE A 6 -6.70 -4.54 7.87
C ILE A 6 -6.78 -3.95 9.28
N LYS A 7 -7.89 -3.31 9.67
CA LYS A 7 -8.05 -2.77 11.03
C LYS A 7 -8.07 -3.84 12.11
N SER A 8 -8.71 -4.98 11.88
CA SER A 8 -8.88 -6.02 12.91
C SER A 8 -7.71 -6.98 13.03
N LEU A 9 -6.93 -7.17 11.96
CA LEU A 9 -5.86 -8.18 11.90
C LEU A 9 -4.47 -7.56 11.82
N SER A 10 -4.34 -6.23 11.89
CA SER A 10 -3.05 -5.55 11.78
C SER A 10 -2.98 -4.29 12.64
N TYR A 11 -1.80 -4.04 13.20
CA TYR A 11 -1.50 -2.82 13.95
C TYR A 11 -1.04 -1.70 12.99
N PRO A 12 -1.22 -0.41 13.32
CA PRO A 12 -0.55 0.68 12.62
C PRO A 12 0.96 0.42 12.49
N GLY A 13 1.56 0.70 11.33
CA GLY A 13 2.97 0.43 11.05
C GLY A 13 3.32 -1.05 10.80
N SER A 14 2.36 -1.97 10.84
CA SER A 14 2.60 -3.36 10.40
C SER A 14 2.67 -3.50 8.88
N ILE A 15 3.21 -4.62 8.39
CA ILE A 15 3.23 -4.96 6.97
C ILE A 15 2.04 -5.88 6.65
N VAL A 16 1.29 -5.53 5.61
CA VAL A 16 0.29 -6.38 4.98
C VAL A 16 0.86 -6.95 3.67
N LEU A 17 0.60 -8.21 3.37
CA LEU A 17 1.10 -8.89 2.17
C LEU A 17 -0.07 -9.29 1.26
N ASP A 18 0.00 -8.93 -0.01
CA ASP A 18 -1.00 -9.27 -1.02
C ASP A 18 -0.32 -9.69 -2.34
N PHE A 19 -0.36 -10.99 -2.65
CA PHE A 19 0.22 -11.56 -3.88
C PHE A 19 -0.71 -11.50 -5.10
N PHE A 20 -1.93 -10.98 -4.92
CA PHE A 20 -2.94 -10.84 -5.98
C PHE A 20 -3.49 -9.43 -5.94
N ALA A 21 -2.58 -8.46 -6.02
CA ALA A 21 -2.88 -7.05 -5.78
C ALA A 21 -4.01 -6.52 -6.68
N GLY A 22 -4.12 -7.04 -7.90
CA GLY A 22 -5.17 -6.72 -8.86
C GLY A 22 -5.29 -5.21 -9.05
N SER A 23 -6.39 -4.62 -8.58
CA SER A 23 -6.62 -3.18 -8.67
C SER A 23 -5.82 -2.32 -7.68
N GLY A 24 -5.05 -2.92 -6.76
CA GLY A 24 -4.30 -2.20 -5.73
C GLY A 24 -5.17 -1.71 -4.56
N THR A 25 -6.34 -2.33 -4.35
CA THR A 25 -7.27 -1.91 -3.28
C THR A 25 -6.67 -2.08 -1.88
N VAL A 26 -5.85 -3.12 -1.65
CA VAL A 26 -5.13 -3.32 -0.38
C VAL A 26 -4.17 -2.15 -0.14
N GLY A 27 -3.35 -1.78 -1.12
CA GLY A 27 -2.40 -0.68 -0.98
C GLY A 27 -3.05 0.65 -0.64
N ARG A 28 -4.15 0.99 -1.32
CA ARG A 28 -4.95 2.20 -1.02
C ARG A 28 -5.40 2.23 0.44
N VAL A 29 -5.87 1.10 0.95
CA VAL A 29 -6.36 1.00 2.33
C VAL A 29 -5.21 0.97 3.33
N CYS A 30 -4.08 0.35 3.00
CA CYS A 30 -2.89 0.38 3.83
C CYS A 30 -2.38 1.81 4.01
N ILE A 31 -2.30 2.62 2.94
CA ILE A 31 -1.97 4.05 3.05
C ILE A 31 -2.97 4.76 3.97
N ALA A 32 -4.26 4.63 3.69
CA ALA A 32 -5.31 5.32 4.45
C ALA A 32 -5.38 4.89 5.93
N GLN A 33 -4.80 3.74 6.27
CA GLN A 33 -4.75 3.19 7.62
C GLN A 33 -3.35 3.29 8.25
N GLY A 34 -2.36 3.85 7.57
CA GLY A 34 -0.98 3.91 8.10
C GLY A 34 -0.38 2.52 8.32
N ARG A 35 -0.51 1.61 7.35
CA ARG A 35 0.13 0.30 7.29
C ARG A 35 1.03 0.26 6.07
N HIS A 36 2.17 -0.43 6.16
CA HIS A 36 2.98 -0.75 4.99
C HIS A 36 2.35 -1.94 4.25
N CYS A 37 2.58 -2.06 2.94
CA CYS A 37 2.08 -3.23 2.20
C CYS A 37 2.98 -3.68 1.06
N LEU A 38 3.25 -4.98 1.00
CA LEU A 38 3.93 -5.65 -0.12
C LEU A 38 2.86 -6.18 -1.07
N MET A 39 2.83 -5.63 -2.27
CA MET A 39 1.86 -6.00 -3.31
C MET A 39 2.59 -6.62 -4.49
N CYS A 40 1.99 -7.63 -5.09
CA CYS A 40 2.48 -8.21 -6.34
C CYS A 40 1.30 -8.66 -7.18
N ASP A 41 1.43 -8.54 -8.49
CA ASP A 41 0.49 -9.11 -9.45
C ASP A 41 1.24 -9.49 -10.73
N SER A 42 0.75 -10.51 -11.42
CA SER A 42 1.27 -10.91 -12.72
C SER A 42 0.81 -10.00 -13.86
N ASP A 43 -0.32 -9.31 -13.69
CA ASP A 43 -0.86 -8.38 -14.68
C ASP A 43 -0.15 -7.02 -14.59
N PRO A 44 0.55 -6.57 -15.64
CA PRO A 44 1.21 -5.26 -15.64
C PRO A 44 0.23 -4.09 -15.45
N ALA A 45 -1.05 -4.26 -15.79
CA ALA A 45 -2.08 -3.23 -15.60
C ALA A 45 -2.36 -2.95 -14.12
N SER A 46 -1.94 -3.82 -13.20
CA SER A 46 -2.11 -3.64 -11.76
C SER A 46 -1.52 -2.30 -11.28
N LYS A 47 -0.35 -1.92 -11.80
CA LYS A 47 0.28 -0.63 -11.49
C LYS A 47 -0.58 0.56 -11.93
N ASP A 48 -1.19 0.48 -13.11
CA ASP A 48 -2.06 1.55 -13.63
C ASP A 48 -3.33 1.72 -12.78
N TYR A 49 -3.93 0.61 -12.33
CA TYR A 49 -5.07 0.68 -11.42
C TYR A 49 -4.69 1.29 -10.08
N PHE A 50 -3.54 0.92 -9.53
CA PHE A 50 -3.05 1.47 -8.29
C PHE A 50 -2.75 2.97 -8.41
N ASN A 51 -2.12 3.42 -9.49
CA ASN A 51 -1.86 4.84 -9.75
C ASN A 51 -3.15 5.67 -9.79
N LYS A 52 -4.23 5.15 -10.39
CA LYS A 52 -5.56 5.80 -10.35
C LYS A 52 -6.09 5.96 -8.94
N HIS A 53 -5.85 4.98 -8.05
CA HIS A 53 -6.22 5.12 -6.64
C HIS A 53 -5.45 6.26 -5.96
N ILE A 54 -4.14 6.36 -6.20
CA ILE A 54 -3.31 7.43 -5.65
C ILE A 54 -3.76 8.81 -6.14
N GLU A 55 -4.02 8.96 -7.44
CA GLU A 55 -4.53 10.21 -8.01
C GLU A 55 -5.87 10.62 -7.38
N LEU A 56 -6.80 9.68 -7.25
CA LEU A 56 -8.09 9.95 -6.60
C LEU A 56 -7.92 10.37 -5.14
N MET A 57 -7.05 9.70 -4.38
CA MET A 57 -6.77 10.08 -2.99
C MET A 57 -6.22 11.50 -2.89
N LYS A 58 -5.25 11.86 -3.75
CA LYS A 58 -4.69 13.22 -3.83
C LYS A 58 -5.77 14.25 -4.17
N ASN A 59 -6.63 13.97 -5.15
CA ASN A 59 -7.72 14.86 -5.55
C ASN A 59 -8.76 15.08 -4.44
N LEU A 60 -8.91 14.10 -3.54
CA LEU A 60 -9.78 14.17 -2.37
C LEU A 60 -9.11 14.80 -1.14
N GLY A 61 -7.85 15.25 -1.26
CA GLY A 61 -7.08 15.82 -0.16
C GLY A 61 -6.69 14.81 0.92
N GLN A 62 -6.68 13.52 0.60
CA GLN A 62 -6.26 12.47 1.52
C GLN A 62 -4.74 12.33 1.51
N ASP A 63 -4.18 11.86 2.63
CA ASP A 63 -2.78 11.44 2.66
C ASP A 63 -2.59 10.23 1.74
N ALA A 64 -1.83 10.45 0.67
CA ALA A 64 -1.54 9.51 -0.39
C ALA A 64 -0.01 9.33 -0.55
N GLU A 65 0.77 9.73 0.47
CA GLU A 65 2.20 9.58 0.44
C GLU A 65 2.60 8.12 0.62
N TYR A 66 3.39 7.63 -0.33
CA TYR A 66 4.00 6.32 -0.23
C TYR A 66 5.39 6.34 -0.84
N GLU A 67 6.21 5.37 -0.44
CA GLU A 67 7.49 5.07 -1.07
C GLU A 67 7.39 3.74 -1.80
N GLU A 68 7.61 3.73 -3.11
CA GLU A 68 7.72 2.49 -3.91
C GLU A 68 9.11 1.90 -3.71
N ILE A 69 9.19 0.64 -3.27
CA ILE A 69 10.45 -0.08 -3.10
C ILE A 69 10.46 -1.32 -3.99
N GLN A 70 11.46 -1.41 -4.88
CA GLN A 70 11.57 -2.52 -5.83
C GLN A 70 12.31 -3.75 -5.24
N ARG A 71 12.96 -3.62 -4.08
CA ARG A 71 13.83 -4.66 -3.51
C ARG A 71 13.47 -4.99 -2.06
N VAL A 72 13.45 -6.29 -1.76
CA VAL A 72 13.18 -6.82 -0.42
C VAL A 72 14.27 -6.42 0.58
N ASP A 73 15.52 -6.27 0.13
CA ASP A 73 16.65 -5.91 1.01
C ASP A 73 16.46 -4.54 1.68
N ASP A 74 15.72 -3.64 1.03
CA ASP A 74 15.52 -2.25 1.48
C ASP A 74 14.37 -2.13 2.49
N ILE A 75 13.58 -3.20 2.71
CA ILE A 75 12.42 -3.24 3.62
C ILE A 75 12.76 -2.70 5.02
N THR A 76 13.90 -3.14 5.57
CA THR A 76 14.24 -2.87 6.98
C THR A 76 14.71 -1.44 7.19
N VAL A 77 15.27 -0.81 6.15
CA VAL A 77 15.81 0.55 6.21
C VAL A 77 14.68 1.58 6.20
N HIS A 78 13.65 1.36 5.37
CA HIS A 78 12.61 2.35 5.11
C HIS A 78 11.41 2.30 6.06
N LYS A 79 11.27 1.25 6.88
CA LYS A 79 10.24 1.20 7.94
C LYS A 79 10.30 2.34 8.95
N ASN A 80 11.46 2.98 9.10
CA ASN A 80 11.65 4.05 10.08
C ASN A 80 11.16 5.42 9.56
N LEU A 81 10.71 5.50 8.31
CA LEU A 81 10.09 6.70 7.76
C LEU A 81 8.59 6.68 8.12
N GLN A 82 8.03 7.81 8.54
CA GLN A 82 6.59 7.92 8.88
C GLN A 82 5.65 7.76 7.67
N LYS A 83 6.15 7.34 6.51
CA LYS A 83 5.40 7.14 5.27
C LYS A 83 5.07 5.67 5.05
N THR A 84 3.93 5.40 4.42
CA THR A 84 3.55 4.05 4.04
C THR A 84 4.49 3.53 2.95
N THR A 85 5.07 2.35 3.15
CA THR A 85 5.95 1.73 2.16
C THR A 85 5.15 0.74 1.33
N ILE A 86 5.27 0.85 0.01
CA ILE A 86 4.60 -0.02 -0.96
C ILE A 86 5.63 -0.67 -1.86
N TYR A 87 5.41 -1.93 -2.17
CA TYR A 87 6.29 -2.75 -3.00
C TYR A 87 5.48 -3.25 -4.19
#